data_AF-X1CCD8-F1
#
_entry.id   AF-X1CCD8-F1
#
_cell.length_a   1.000
_cell.length_b   1.000
_cell.length_c   1.000
_cell.angle_alpha   90.00
_cell.angle_beta   90.00
_cell.angle_gamma   90.00
#
_symmetry.space_group_name_H-M   'P 1'
#
loop_
_entity.id
_entity.type
_entity.pdbx_description
1 polymer ?
#
loop_
_entity_poly.entity_id
_entity_poly.type
_entity_poly.pdbx_seq_one_letter_code
_entity_poly.pdbx_strand_id
1 'polypeptide(L)' 'MVKTGKRSEMIRVALDSLGCKLNQAETELLARQLAAAGYQLVSPVD' A
#
# COMPACT_ATOMS: atom_id res chain seq x y z
N MET A 1 1.77 -33.84 -0.28
CA MET A 1 2.09 -32.73 -1.20
C MET A 1 0.92 -31.76 -1.20
N VAL A 2 0.88 -30.86 -0.20
CA VAL A 2 -0.23 -29.92 -0.05
C VAL A 2 -0.06 -28.85 -1.12
N LYS A 3 -0.96 -28.83 -2.10
CA LYS A 3 -1.02 -27.78 -3.12
C LYS A 3 -1.55 -26.52 -2.43
N THR A 4 -0.65 -25.62 -2.02
CA THR A 4 -1.01 -24.30 -1.50
C THR A 4 -1.74 -23.52 -2.60
N GLY A 5 -2.91 -23.01 -2.24
CA GLY A 5 -3.90 -22.45 -3.15
C GLY A 5 -3.43 -21.24 -3.95
N LYS A 6 -4.23 -20.87 -4.95
CA LYS A 6 -4.14 -19.65 -5.75
C LYS A 6 -3.58 -18.50 -4.90
N ARG A 7 -2.47 -17.91 -5.33
CA ARG A 7 -2.03 -16.60 -4.86
C ARG A 7 -3.19 -15.65 -5.13
N SER A 8 -4.00 -15.31 -4.13
CA SER A 8 -4.84 -14.11 -4.21
C SER A 8 -3.89 -13.00 -4.64
N GLU A 9 -4.13 -12.39 -5.80
CA GLU A 9 -3.27 -11.32 -6.28
C GLU A 9 -3.25 -10.23 -5.20
N MET A 10 -2.08 -10.07 -4.59
CA MET A 10 -1.88 -9.09 -3.53
C MET A 10 -2.05 -7.71 -4.16
N ILE A 11 -3.10 -6.99 -3.75
CA ILE A 11 -3.42 -5.68 -4.33
C ILE A 11 -2.30 -4.71 -3.96
N ARG A 12 -1.66 -4.14 -5.00
CA ARG A 12 -0.54 -3.20 -4.87
C ARG A 12 -1.09 -1.77 -4.88
N VAL A 13 -0.63 -0.95 -3.95
CA VAL A 13 -1.09 0.45 -3.80
C VAL A 13 0.12 1.37 -3.78
N ALA A 14 0.13 2.35 -4.68
CA ALA A 14 1.09 3.45 -4.69
C ALA A 14 0.41 4.71 -4.16
N LEU A 15 1.04 5.39 -3.21
CA LEU A 15 0.54 6.66 -2.68
C LEU A 15 1.48 7.78 -3.11
N ASP A 16 0.93 8.75 -3.84
CA ASP A 16 1.58 10.00 -4.17
C ASP A 16 0.76 11.16 -3.58
N SER A 17 1.44 12.16 -3.04
CA SER A 17 0.80 13.28 -2.35
C SER A 17 1.16 14.60 -3.01
N LEU A 18 0.18 15.33 -3.52
CA LEU A 18 0.36 16.67 -4.06
C LEU A 18 0.19 17.71 -2.93
N GLY A 19 1.21 18.53 -2.66
CA GLY A 19 1.13 19.64 -1.69
C GLY A 19 2.25 19.68 -0.64
N CYS A 20 2.02 20.37 0.48
CA CYS A 20 3.03 20.61 1.53
C CYS A 20 2.97 19.55 2.65
N LYS A 21 3.90 19.64 3.62
CA LYS A 21 4.16 18.63 4.69
C LYS A 21 2.94 18.05 5.42
N LEU A 22 1.83 18.79 5.49
CA LEU A 22 0.61 18.31 6.14
C LEU A 22 -0.01 17.12 5.37
N ASN A 23 0.00 17.19 4.04
CA ASN A 23 -0.47 16.14 3.16
C ASN A 23 0.41 14.88 3.27
N GLN A 24 1.68 15.03 3.67
CA GLN A 24 2.59 13.91 3.91
C GLN A 24 2.20 13.12 5.16
N ALA A 25 1.78 13.79 6.24
CA ALA A 25 1.35 13.13 7.47
C ALA A 25 0.07 12.31 7.26
N GLU A 26 -0.90 12.86 6.52
CA GLU A 26 -2.14 12.17 6.16
C GLU A 26 -1.86 10.97 5.24
N THR A 27 -0.96 11.13 4.27
CA THR A 27 -0.53 10.05 3.37
C THR A 27 0.15 8.92 4.14
N GLU A 28 0.99 9.24 5.11
CA GLU A 28 1.65 8.25 5.96
C GLU A 28 0.66 7.50 6.86
N LEU A 29 -0.35 8.20 7.40
CA LEU A 29 -1.43 7.58 8.15
C LEU A 29 -2.26 6.61 7.28
N LEU A 30 -2.56 7.00 6.04
CA LEU A 30 -3.28 6.15 5.09
C LEU A 30 -2.45 4.92 4.69
N ALA A 31 -1.14 5.09 4.48
CA ALA A 31 -0.20 4.01 4.19
C ALA A 31 -0.25 2.93 5.28
N ARG A 32 -0.19 3.32 6.56
CA ARG A 32 -0.24 2.38 7.69
C ARG A 32 -1.55 1.60 7.73
N GLN A 33 -2.68 2.25 7.46
CA GLN A 33 -4.00 1.61 7.43
C GLN A 33 -4.11 0.59 6.28
N LEU A 34 -3.61 0.95 5.10
CA LEU A 34 -3.58 0.04 3.95
C LEU A 34 -2.67 -1.17 4.20
N ALA A 35 -1.49 -0.96 4.78
CA ALA A 35 -0.61 -2.06 5.17
C ALA A 35 -1.28 -2.98 6.20
N ALA A 36 -1.97 -2.41 7.20
CA ALA A 36 -2.70 -3.18 8.20
C ALA A 36 -3.88 -3.98 7.63
N ALA A 37 -4.49 -3.49 6.54
CA ALA A 37 -5.55 -4.19 5.81
C ALA A 37 -5.03 -5.25 4.81
N GLY A 38 -3.70 -5.44 4.70
CA GLY A 38 -3.08 -6.47 3.87
C GLY A 38 -2.74 -6.05 2.44
N TYR A 39 -2.79 -4.75 2.13
CA TYR A 39 -2.33 -4.23 0.84
C TYR A 39 -0.81 -4.14 0.79
N GLN A 40 -0.23 -4.31 -0.40
CA GLN A 40 1.19 -4.09 -0.63
C GLN A 40 1.44 -2.65 -1.04
N LEU A 41 2.01 -1.86 -0.14
CA LEU A 41 2.50 -0.53 -0.51
C LEU A 41 3.70 -0.66 -1.45
N VAL A 42 3.68 0.11 -2.54
CA VAL A 42 4.77 0.21 -3.51
C VAL A 42 5.17 1.66 -3.72
N SER A 43 6.37 1.87 -4.22
CA SER A 43 6.83 3.20 -4.60
C SER A 43 5.91 3.78 -5.70
N PRO A 44 5.51 5.06 -5.62
CA PRO A 44 4.80 5.74 -6.70
C PRO A 44 5.68 6.00 -7.92
N VAL A 45 7.00 5.84 -7.78
CA VAL A 45 7.94 5.91 -8.90
C VAL A 45 8.14 4.50 -9.47
N ASP A 46 7.87 4.35 -10.77
CA ASP A 46 8.50 3.37 -11.65
C ASP A 46 9.76 4.01 -12.23
#